data_AF-R9JME4-F1
#
_entry.id   AF-R9JME4-F1
#
_cell.length_a   1.000
_cell.length_b   1.000
_cell.length_c   1.000
_cell.angle_alpha   90.00
_cell.angle_beta   90.00
_cell.angle_gamma   90.00
#
_symmetry.space_group_name_H-M   'P 1'
#
loop_
_entity.id
_entity.type
_entity.pdbx_description
1 polymer ?
#
loop_
_entity_poly.entity_id
_entity_poly.type
_entity_poly.pdbx_seq_one_letter_code
_entity_poly.pdbx_strand_id
1 'polypeptide(L)'
;MNFDFYWEVNNILYHLSIDKNLKKLTPRVPECAVSMYEDTVTKRVCFSDWIEGCLSSLQDIPRKYFVYVPDEELDSNELYYPCVKDVRDSKYTHEVWVLKEVKVKCIGIIQSFDCDWTKRHNTGNGRTTFFHYPYKWLEKVS
;
A
#
# COMPACT_ATOMS: atom_id res chain seq x y z
N MET A 1 -28.40 14.52 -18.69
CA MET A 1 -28.02 14.31 -17.28
C MET A 1 -26.65 13.66 -17.29
N ASN A 2 -25.60 14.47 -17.13
CA ASN A 2 -24.25 13.95 -16.93
C ASN A 2 -24.13 13.61 -15.45
N PHE A 3 -23.91 12.34 -15.14
CA PHE A 3 -23.51 11.90 -13.80
C PHE A 3 -22.00 12.02 -13.70
N ASP A 4 -21.53 13.25 -13.57
CA ASP A 4 -20.14 13.50 -13.17
C ASP A 4 -20.05 13.30 -11.66
N PHE A 5 -19.92 12.03 -11.24
CA PHE A 5 -19.53 11.68 -9.88
C PHE A 5 -18.03 11.95 -9.71
N TYR A 6 -17.68 13.23 -9.57
CA TYR A 6 -16.42 13.62 -8.97
C TYR A 6 -16.51 13.30 -7.48
N TRP A 7 -16.04 12.12 -7.08
CA TRP A 7 -15.57 12.00 -5.71
C TRP A 7 -14.23 12.73 -5.66
N GLU A 8 -14.20 13.93 -5.08
CA GLU A 8 -12.99 14.40 -4.41
C GLU A 8 -12.74 13.44 -3.25
N VAL A 9 -12.17 12.27 -3.56
CA VAL A 9 -11.63 11.42 -2.52
C VAL A 9 -10.30 12.05 -2.15
N ASN A 10 -10.31 12.84 -1.07
CA ASN A 10 -9.11 13.10 -0.26
C ASN A 10 -8.68 11.76 0.36
N ASN A 11 -8.26 10.80 -0.47
CA ASN A 11 -7.80 9.50 -0.06
C ASN A 11 -6.38 9.67 0.44
N ILE A 12 -6.23 9.65 1.76
CA ILE A 12 -4.93 9.61 2.40
C ILE A 12 -4.23 8.35 1.91
N LEU A 13 -3.07 8.53 1.28
CA LEU A 13 -2.21 7.43 0.88
C LEU A 13 -1.28 7.04 2.03
N TYR A 14 -1.25 5.75 2.33
CA TYR A 14 -0.48 5.17 3.42
C TYR A 14 0.73 4.39 2.89
N HIS A 15 1.82 4.48 3.63
CA HIS A 15 3.01 3.65 3.47
C HIS A 15 3.43 3.11 4.83
N LEU A 16 3.81 1.83 4.90
CA LEU A 16 4.26 1.20 6.13
C LEU A 16 5.75 0.91 6.07
N SER A 17 6.47 1.22 7.15
CA SER A 17 7.89 0.92 7.27
C SER A 17 8.26 0.53 8.70
N ILE A 18 9.34 -0.24 8.84
CA ILE A 18 9.98 -0.55 10.12
C ILE A 18 10.98 0.54 10.54
N ASP A 19 11.35 1.44 9.63
CA ASP A 19 12.18 2.60 9.93
C ASP A 19 11.30 3.76 10.44
N LYS A 20 11.65 4.29 11.61
CA LYS A 20 10.93 5.37 12.30
C LYS A 20 11.33 6.78 11.84
N ASN A 21 12.44 6.90 11.12
CA ASN A 21 13.07 8.19 10.83
C ASN A 21 12.93 8.60 9.36
N LEU A 22 12.03 7.96 8.59
CA LEU A 22 11.86 8.31 7.19
C LEU A 22 11.33 9.74 7.05
N LYS A 23 12.02 10.50 6.20
CA LYS A 23 11.61 11.85 5.77
C LYS A 23 11.22 11.88 4.29
N LYS A 24 11.68 10.89 3.55
CA LYS A 24 11.45 10.74 2.12
C LYS A 24 11.47 9.28 1.72
N LEU A 25 10.73 8.95 0.69
CA LEU A 25 10.69 7.65 0.05
C LEU A 25 11.23 7.82 -1.38
N THR A 26 12.23 7.03 -1.73
CA THR A 26 12.84 7.04 -3.07
C THR A 26 12.34 5.82 -3.85
N PRO A 27 11.93 5.98 -5.13
CA PRO A 27 11.51 4.87 -5.96
C PRO A 27 12.54 3.74 -6.03
N ARG A 28 12.09 2.51 -5.78
CA ARG A 28 12.89 1.28 -5.90
C ARG A 28 12.04 0.15 -6.49
N VAL A 29 12.69 -0.86 -7.05
CA VAL A 29 12.00 -2.13 -7.33
C VAL A 29 11.84 -2.84 -5.98
N PRO A 30 10.63 -3.26 -5.57
CA PRO A 30 10.44 -3.98 -4.31
C PRO A 30 11.31 -5.25 -4.28
N GLU A 31 12.03 -5.47 -3.19
CA GLU A 31 12.93 -6.64 -3.03
C GLU A 31 12.16 -7.97 -3.04
N CYS A 32 10.89 -7.95 -2.63
CA CYS A 32 10.00 -9.09 -2.61
C CYS A 32 9.24 -9.32 -3.93
N ALA A 33 9.42 -8.48 -4.95
CA ALA A 33 8.67 -8.60 -6.20
C ALA A 33 8.98 -9.93 -6.91
N VAL A 34 7.94 -10.72 -7.20
CA VAL A 34 8.09 -12.06 -7.78
C VAL A 34 7.92 -12.02 -9.29
N SER A 35 9.01 -12.32 -10.01
CA SER A 35 9.01 -12.51 -11.47
C SER A 35 8.03 -13.63 -11.83
N MET A 36 6.90 -13.26 -12.45
CA MET A 36 5.70 -14.03 -12.86
C MET A 36 4.38 -13.48 -12.29
N TYR A 37 4.40 -12.74 -11.18
CA TYR A 37 3.20 -12.19 -10.55
C TYR A 37 3.19 -10.67 -10.49
N GLU A 38 4.37 -10.06 -10.54
CA GLU A 38 4.57 -8.63 -10.33
C GLU A 38 5.58 -8.06 -11.34
N ASP A 39 5.46 -6.77 -11.61
CA ASP A 39 6.46 -5.95 -12.28
C ASP A 39 7.72 -5.91 -11.41
N THR A 40 8.83 -6.42 -11.96
CA THR A 40 10.14 -6.44 -11.30
C THR A 40 11.13 -5.43 -11.91
N VAL A 41 10.65 -4.40 -12.62
CA VAL A 41 11.49 -3.48 -13.40
C VAL A 41 11.27 -2.03 -12.99
N THR A 42 10.02 -1.63 -12.80
CA THR A 42 9.58 -0.27 -12.51
C THR A 42 9.96 0.13 -11.10
N LYS A 43 10.87 1.10 -10.96
CA LYS A 43 11.18 1.72 -9.66
C LYS A 43 10.01 2.59 -9.21
N ARG A 44 9.57 2.38 -7.97
CA ARG A 44 8.34 2.97 -7.44
C ARG A 44 8.38 3.15 -5.94
N VAL A 45 7.64 4.13 -5.45
CA VAL A 45 7.19 4.20 -4.07
C VAL A 45 5.79 3.62 -4.02
N CYS A 46 5.59 2.58 -3.20
CA CYS A 46 4.30 1.92 -3.05
C CYS A 46 3.53 2.53 -1.87
N PHE A 47 2.31 2.97 -2.17
CA PHE A 47 1.31 3.39 -1.20
C PHE A 47 0.05 2.51 -1.34
N SER A 48 -0.91 2.70 -0.44
CA SER A 48 -2.28 2.21 -0.58
C SER A 48 -3.25 3.24 0.03
N ASP A 49 -4.50 3.25 -0.40
CA ASP A 49 -5.54 4.14 0.15
C ASP A 49 -6.06 3.70 1.54
N TRP A 50 -5.54 2.58 2.06
CA TRP A 50 -5.80 2.06 3.40
C TRP A 50 -4.62 1.23 3.95
N ILE A 51 -4.56 1.09 5.28
CA ILE A 51 -3.45 0.41 5.96
C ILE A 51 -3.47 -1.11 5.74
N GLU A 52 -4.66 -1.72 5.71
CA GLU A 52 -4.83 -3.15 5.43
C GLU A 52 -4.28 -3.53 4.06
N GLY A 53 -4.43 -2.66 3.06
CA GLY A 53 -3.83 -2.83 1.74
C GLY A 53 -2.31 -2.94 1.81
N CYS A 54 -1.67 -2.01 2.53
CA CYS A 54 -0.23 -2.08 2.77
C CYS A 54 0.20 -3.38 3.47
N LEU A 55 -0.50 -3.80 4.53
CA LEU A 55 -0.16 -5.02 5.25
C LEU A 55 -0.32 -6.27 4.38
N SER A 56 -1.39 -6.30 3.57
CA SER A 56 -1.68 -7.39 2.65
C SER A 56 -0.64 -7.51 1.54
N SER A 57 -0.10 -6.39 1.05
CA SER A 57 1.04 -6.38 0.13
C SER A 57 2.34 -6.84 0.78
N LEU A 58 2.58 -6.51 2.06
CA LEU A 58 3.80 -6.89 2.77
C LEU A 58 3.86 -8.39 3.07
N GLN A 59 2.72 -9.02 3.39
CA GLN A 59 2.61 -10.44 3.81
C GLN A 59 3.68 -10.85 4.86
N ASP A 60 4.03 -9.92 5.73
CA ASP A 60 5.12 -10.06 6.70
C ASP A 60 4.60 -10.62 8.03
N ILE A 61 5.52 -11.05 8.90
CA ILE A 61 5.20 -11.55 10.23
C ILE A 61 4.65 -10.44 11.14
N PRO A 62 3.82 -10.76 12.16
CA PRO A 62 3.30 -9.79 13.11
C PRO A 62 4.40 -8.89 13.71
N ARG A 63 4.28 -7.58 13.54
CA ARG A 63 5.26 -6.61 14.06
C ARG A 63 4.71 -5.19 14.13
N LYS A 64 5.55 -4.29 14.62
CA LYS A 64 5.26 -2.86 14.62
C LYS A 64 5.65 -2.23 13.30
N TYR A 65 4.79 -1.35 12.81
CA TYR A 65 5.07 -0.48 11.66
C TYR A 65 4.83 0.97 12.04
N PHE A 66 5.67 1.84 11.50
CA PHE A 66 5.44 3.27 11.42
C PHE A 66 4.59 3.55 10.19
N VAL A 67 3.54 4.34 10.38
CA VAL A 67 2.60 4.69 9.31
C VAL A 67 2.97 6.06 8.77
N TYR A 68 3.25 6.11 7.47
CA TYR A 68 3.63 7.32 6.76
C TYR A 68 2.57 7.72 5.75
N VAL A 69 2.43 9.02 5.55
CA VAL A 69 1.62 9.63 4.49
C VAL A 69 2.46 10.66 3.73
N PRO A 70 2.13 11.00 2.48
CA PRO A 70 2.71 12.15 1.80
C PRO A 70 2.63 13.42 2.66
N ASP A 71 3.74 14.16 2.74
CA ASP A 71 3.79 15.42 3.50
C ASP A 71 3.12 16.58 2.74
N GLU A 72 2.93 16.40 1.43
CA GLU A 72 2.23 17.29 0.52
C GLU A 72 1.21 16.50 -0.31
N GLU A 73 0.20 17.19 -0.83
CA GLU A 73 -0.77 16.58 -1.74
C GLU A 73 -0.07 16.13 -3.02
N LEU A 74 -0.36 14.91 -3.46
CA LEU A 74 0.16 14.37 -4.71
C LEU A 74 -0.84 14.65 -5.83
N ASP A 75 -0.36 15.16 -6.96
CA ASP A 75 -1.21 15.38 -8.13
C ASP A 75 -1.66 14.01 -8.67
N SER A 76 -2.94 13.90 -9.02
CA SER A 76 -3.53 12.73 -9.67
C SER A 76 -2.72 12.19 -10.86
N ASN A 77 -2.05 13.07 -11.61
CA ASN A 77 -1.19 12.71 -12.76
C ASN A 77 0.13 12.04 -12.34
N GLU A 78 0.50 12.12 -11.06
CA GLU A 78 1.69 11.50 -10.48
C GLU A 78 1.39 10.12 -9.88
N LEU A 79 0.10 9.78 -9.76
CA LEU A 79 -0.38 8.52 -9.22
C LEU A 79 -0.58 7.50 -10.34
N TYR A 80 0.11 6.38 -10.22
CA TYR A 80 -0.10 5.23 -11.10
C TYR A 80 -0.82 4.12 -10.33
N TYR A 81 -1.98 3.70 -10.84
CA TYR A 81 -2.77 2.62 -10.28
C TYR A 81 -2.47 1.31 -11.03
N PRO A 82 -1.61 0.42 -10.49
CA PRO A 82 -1.26 -0.83 -11.14
C PRO A 82 -2.50 -1.67 -11.43
N CYS A 83 -2.53 -2.29 -12.61
CA CYS A 83 -3.55 -3.26 -12.97
C CYS A 83 -3.03 -4.69 -12.74
N VAL A 84 -3.89 -5.67 -12.97
CA VAL A 84 -3.58 -7.11 -12.81
C VAL A 84 -2.43 -7.62 -13.69
N LYS A 85 -2.01 -6.83 -14.70
CA LYS A 85 -0.83 -7.13 -15.52
C LYS A 85 0.47 -6.71 -14.84
N ASP A 86 0.41 -5.64 -14.04
CA ASP A 86 1.55 -5.05 -13.35
C ASP A 86 1.73 -5.72 -11.99
N VAL A 87 0.64 -5.89 -11.23
CA VAL A 87 0.61 -6.61 -9.95
C VAL A 87 -0.69 -7.39 -9.89
N ARG A 88 -0.60 -8.71 -9.82
CA ARG A 88 -1.75 -9.59 -10.00
C ARG A 88 -2.88 -9.35 -8.99
N ASP A 89 -2.56 -8.98 -7.76
CA ASP A 89 -3.51 -8.70 -6.68
C ASP A 89 -3.76 -7.19 -6.46
N SER A 90 -3.36 -6.33 -7.39
CA SER A 90 -3.51 -4.87 -7.27
C SER A 90 -4.94 -4.41 -6.98
N LYS A 91 -5.93 -5.15 -7.49
CA LYS A 91 -7.36 -4.92 -7.25
C LYS A 91 -7.80 -5.08 -5.79
N TYR A 92 -7.02 -5.79 -4.97
CA TYR A 92 -7.33 -6.07 -3.58
C TYR A 92 -6.46 -5.25 -2.62
N THR A 93 -5.21 -5.01 -2.98
CA THR A 93 -4.28 -4.22 -2.18
C THR A 93 -4.52 -2.72 -2.30
N HIS A 94 -5.26 -2.28 -3.32
CA HIS A 94 -5.44 -0.86 -3.64
C HIS A 94 -4.11 -0.13 -3.75
N GLU A 95 -3.11 -0.84 -4.29
CA GLU A 95 -1.76 -0.31 -4.40
C GLU A 95 -1.75 0.92 -5.32
N VAL A 96 -0.98 1.94 -4.94
CA VAL A 96 -0.76 3.16 -5.71
C VAL A 96 0.75 3.40 -5.81
N TRP A 97 1.24 3.62 -7.02
CA TRP A 97 2.65 3.86 -7.29
C TRP A 97 2.92 5.32 -7.55
N VAL A 98 4.03 5.80 -6.99
CA VAL A 98 4.62 7.10 -7.33
C VAL A 98 6.03 6.86 -7.85
N LEU A 99 6.33 7.38 -9.05
CA LEU A 99 7.59 7.12 -9.75
C LEU A 99 8.68 8.17 -9.46
N LYS A 100 8.41 9.10 -8.55
CA LYS A 100 9.35 10.13 -8.06
C LYS A 100 9.59 10.01 -6.56
N GLU A 101 10.58 10.73 -6.07
CA GLU A 101 10.80 10.87 -4.64
C GLU A 101 9.60 11.57 -3.97
N VAL A 102 9.17 11.06 -2.82
CA VAL A 102 8.02 11.59 -2.06
C VAL A 102 8.47 11.94 -0.65
N LYS A 103 8.26 13.19 -0.23
CA LYS A 103 8.43 13.57 1.19
C LYS A 103 7.29 12.98 2.00
N VAL A 104 7.61 12.45 3.17
CA VAL A 104 6.62 11.77 4.02
C VAL A 104 6.71 12.24 5.46
N LYS A 105 5.56 12.20 6.13
CA LYS A 105 5.44 12.39 7.57
C LYS A 105 4.88 11.15 8.23
N CYS A 106 5.42 10.82 9.40
CA CYS A 106 4.91 9.73 10.23
C CYS A 106 3.67 10.23 10.97
N ILE A 107 2.58 9.47 10.90
CA ILE A 107 1.30 9.78 11.56
C ILE A 107 1.00 8.86 12.74
N GLY A 108 1.88 7.90 13.03
CA GLY A 108 1.70 7.00 14.16
C GLY A 108 2.36 5.64 13.98
N ILE A 109 1.99 4.74 14.88
CA ILE A 109 2.55 3.40 15.01
C ILE A 109 1.40 2.41 15.11
N ILE A 110 1.46 1.34 14.33
CA ILE A 110 0.53 0.21 14.41
C ILE A 110 1.27 -1.05 14.85
N GLN A 111 0.53 -1.99 15.44
CA GLN A 111 0.94 -3.38 15.63
C GLN A 111 0.07 -4.27 14.73
N SER A 112 0.68 -5.00 13.80
CA SER A 112 0.00 -6.04 13.01
C SER A 112 -0.08 -7.36 13.77
N PHE A 113 -1.00 -8.22 13.35
CA PHE A 113 -1.22 -9.56 13.88
C PHE A 113 -1.27 -10.58 12.73
N ASP A 114 -1.32 -11.87 13.09
CA ASP A 114 -1.38 -12.96 12.11
C ASP A 114 -2.60 -12.81 11.19
N CYS A 115 -2.43 -13.28 9.95
CA CYS A 115 -3.48 -13.19 8.96
C CYS A 115 -4.75 -13.96 9.37
N ASP A 116 -5.89 -13.38 9.02
CA ASP A 116 -7.18 -14.01 9.17
C ASP A 116 -7.45 -14.94 7.99
N TRP A 117 -7.17 -16.23 8.19
CA TRP A 117 -7.40 -17.30 7.19
C TRP A 117 -8.86 -17.41 6.75
N THR A 118 -9.82 -16.93 7.55
CA THR A 118 -11.25 -17.01 7.23
C THR A 118 -11.68 -15.94 6.23
N LYS A 119 -10.94 -14.82 6.14
CA LYS A 119 -11.27 -13.69 5.26
C LYS A 119 -10.55 -13.72 3.91
N ARG A 120 -9.97 -14.86 3.56
CA ARG A 120 -9.15 -14.97 2.36
C ARG A 120 -9.95 -14.82 1.06
N HIS A 121 -9.40 -14.12 0.07
CA HIS A 121 -9.99 -14.01 -1.26
C HIS A 121 -9.18 -14.76 -2.31
N ASN A 122 -9.86 -15.56 -3.13
CA ASN A 122 -9.26 -16.18 -4.31
C ASN A 122 -9.16 -15.13 -5.43
N THR A 123 -7.95 -14.84 -5.90
CA THR A 123 -7.73 -13.87 -6.99
C THR A 123 -7.96 -14.47 -8.39
N GLY A 124 -8.89 -15.42 -8.51
CA GLY A 124 -9.41 -15.93 -9.79
C GLY A 124 -8.71 -17.16 -10.40
N ASN A 125 -7.44 -17.48 -10.09
CA ASN A 125 -6.77 -18.69 -10.63
C ASN A 125 -6.32 -19.71 -9.57
N GLY A 126 -7.00 -19.77 -8.42
CA GLY A 126 -6.82 -20.82 -7.40
C GLY A 126 -5.44 -20.92 -6.73
N ARG A 127 -4.50 -20.01 -7.02
CA ARG A 127 -3.10 -20.06 -6.55
C ARG A 127 -2.65 -18.86 -5.72
N THR A 128 -3.38 -17.75 -5.76
CA THR A 128 -3.01 -16.54 -5.04
C THR A 128 -4.18 -16.17 -4.13
N THR A 129 -3.85 -16.08 -2.85
CA THR A 129 -4.80 -15.87 -1.77
C THR A 129 -4.50 -14.50 -1.19
N PHE A 130 -5.42 -13.55 -1.31
CA PHE A 130 -5.32 -12.29 -0.58
C PHE A 130 -5.65 -12.57 0.88
N PHE A 131 -4.80 -12.11 1.79
CA PHE A 131 -4.95 -12.30 3.23
C PHE A 131 -5.18 -10.97 3.92
N HIS A 132 -6.15 -10.93 4.83
CA HIS A 132 -6.37 -9.76 5.68
C HIS A 132 -5.51 -9.85 6.92
N TYR A 133 -4.76 -8.80 7.21
CA TYR A 133 -3.92 -8.69 8.39
C TYR A 133 -4.52 -7.67 9.34
N PRO A 134 -5.10 -8.08 10.48
CA PRO A 134 -5.63 -7.15 11.45
C PRO A 134 -4.49 -6.35 12.10
N TYR A 135 -4.81 -5.14 12.54
CA TYR A 135 -3.87 -4.30 13.28
C TYR A 135 -4.57 -3.48 14.36
N LYS A 136 -3.77 -2.92 15.27
CA LYS A 136 -4.22 -1.89 16.20
C LYS A 136 -3.26 -0.70 16.18
N TRP A 137 -3.79 0.50 16.30
CA TRP A 137 -2.99 1.69 16.58
C TRP A 137 -2.41 1.58 17.99
N LEU A 138 -1.10 1.79 18.11
CA LEU A 138 -0.41 1.97 19.40
C LEU A 138 -0.27 3.47 19.71
N GLU A 139 -0.04 4.26 18.68
CA GLU A 139 0.06 5.71 18.74
C GLU A 139 -0.51 6.27 17.43
N LYS A 140 -1.30 7.33 17.50
CA LYS A 140 -1.77 8.05 16.32
C LYS A 140 -1.66 9.54 16.61
N VAL A 141 -0.92 10.24 15.76
CA VAL A 141 -0.85 11.70 15.81
C VAL A 141 -2.16 12.22 15.24
N SER A 142 -2.89 12.95 16.08
CA SER A 142 -4.17 13.60 15.76
C SER A 142 -3.98 14.77 14.81
#